data_AF-A0A7S2C580-F1
#
_entry.id   AF-A0A7S2C580-F1
#
_cell.length_a   1.000
_cell.length_b   1.000
_cell.length_c   1.000
_cell.angle_alpha   90.00
_cell.angle_beta   90.00
_cell.angle_gamma   90.00
#
_symmetry.space_group_name_H-M   'P 1'
#
loop_
_entity.id
_entity.type
_entity.pdbx_description
1 polymer ?
#
loop_
_entity_poly.entity_id
_entity_poly.type
_entity_poly.pdbx_seq_one_letter_code
_entity_poly.pdbx_strand_id
1 'polypeptide(L)'
;KYGAAPGHDLNVVPHPLLNASFNGSSHDIQYYPDEDVYLVINDDLNILYCYNSSGDVRWTYTAVEIINPRSIHFNHAQLARDDNGELAVFISVRDYDAIQKVNFSDARLIWTLGGTDGEFEITDIDGRVFSAGSGHTPFNHQHNAEYIGSGRFAMFDNGYNGSVVRDSRMLILTVDEKTKTAAVTWEWSTGVSSKIFGDCDPLPSGNILGSFWPSEVLNEGEDPRSMYEALGVEVEPSGNLAWMVGIRGTEQPDTKYVRFEGEAPVGWAMYSIERFYLEILLSDLSYDSESKYFTFRVYNTFRQQYDLETSSVLTCAGREISHYFKILPHWQATSVSIDTKILDIEESRQACTLVVATDNALDGKTSHFNMLEL
;
A
#
# COMPACT_ATOMS: atom_id res chain seq x y z
N LYS A 1 -32.87 -13.35 11.96
CA LYS A 1 -32.45 -14.74 11.70
C LYS A 1 -32.03 -14.83 10.23
N TYR A 2 -30.82 -14.39 9.92
CA TYR A 2 -30.22 -14.57 8.61
C TYR A 2 -28.94 -15.38 8.86
N GLY A 3 -28.88 -16.54 8.21
CA GLY A 3 -27.81 -17.50 8.36
C GLY A 3 -26.52 -16.96 7.75
N ALA A 4 -25.40 -17.47 8.25
CA ALA A 4 -24.12 -17.39 7.57
C ALA A 4 -24.31 -17.70 6.08
N ALA A 5 -23.78 -16.83 5.22
CA ALA A 5 -23.66 -17.15 3.82
C ALA A 5 -22.91 -18.49 3.71
N PRO A 6 -23.49 -19.52 3.06
CA PRO A 6 -22.74 -20.73 2.75
C PRO A 6 -21.51 -20.33 1.96
N GLY A 7 -20.37 -20.95 2.25
CA GLY A 7 -19.11 -20.71 1.56
C GLY A 7 -19.35 -20.52 0.06
N HIS A 8 -19.19 -19.29 -0.38
CA HIS A 8 -19.08 -19.02 -1.79
C HIS A 8 -17.72 -19.59 -2.18
N ASP A 9 -17.74 -20.75 -2.83
CA ASP A 9 -16.71 -21.09 -3.79
C ASP A 9 -16.65 -19.90 -4.76
N LEU A 10 -15.72 -18.98 -4.50
CA LEU A 10 -15.28 -18.02 -5.49
C LEU A 10 -14.68 -18.86 -6.61
N ASN A 11 -15.53 -19.24 -7.56
CA ASN A 11 -15.07 -19.60 -8.90
C ASN A 11 -14.55 -18.31 -9.52
N VAL A 12 -13.38 -17.88 -9.05
CA VAL A 12 -12.51 -16.96 -9.78
C VAL A 12 -12.32 -17.63 -11.12
N VAL A 13 -12.84 -17.03 -12.18
CA VAL A 13 -12.52 -17.47 -13.54
C VAL A 13 -11.00 -17.42 -13.60
N PRO A 14 -10.31 -18.56 -13.76
CA PRO A 14 -8.88 -18.58 -13.64
C PRO A 14 -8.35 -17.65 -14.73
N HIS A 15 -7.51 -16.70 -14.33
CA HIS A 15 -6.52 -16.18 -15.25
C HIS A 15 -5.91 -17.39 -15.97
N PRO A 16 -5.62 -17.36 -17.29
CA PRO A 16 -5.11 -18.52 -18.01
C PRO A 16 -3.80 -19.14 -17.46
N LEU A 17 -3.27 -18.60 -16.36
CA LEU A 17 -2.10 -19.05 -15.60
C LEU A 17 -2.44 -19.67 -14.21
N LEU A 18 -3.69 -19.61 -13.74
CA LEU A 18 -4.09 -20.10 -12.42
C LEU A 18 -4.84 -21.43 -12.52
N ASN A 19 -4.11 -22.54 -12.45
CA ASN A 19 -4.69 -23.87 -12.20
C ASN A 19 -4.63 -24.26 -10.70
N ALA A 20 -4.26 -23.33 -9.83
CA ALA A 20 -4.07 -23.58 -8.41
C ALA A 20 -5.36 -23.34 -7.60
N SER A 21 -5.74 -24.32 -6.79
CA SER A 21 -6.71 -24.17 -5.71
C SER A 21 -5.97 -23.79 -4.42
N PHE A 22 -6.28 -22.65 -3.83
CA PHE A 22 -5.73 -22.23 -2.54
C PHE A 22 -6.71 -22.61 -1.42
N ASN A 23 -6.21 -23.11 -0.30
CA ASN A 23 -6.97 -23.17 0.95
C ASN A 23 -6.76 -21.82 1.66
N GLY A 24 -7.77 -20.95 1.70
CA GLY A 24 -7.65 -19.64 2.35
C GLY A 24 -8.84 -18.70 2.14
N SER A 25 -9.44 -18.22 3.23
CA SER A 25 -10.26 -17.02 3.35
C SER A 25 -9.36 -15.86 3.75
N SER A 26 -8.39 -15.56 2.89
CA SER A 26 -7.39 -14.50 3.14
C SER A 26 -8.04 -13.11 3.06
N HIS A 27 -7.57 -12.18 3.89
CA HIS A 27 -7.88 -10.75 3.72
C HIS A 27 -7.33 -10.20 2.41
N ASP A 28 -6.18 -10.72 1.96
CA ASP A 28 -5.52 -10.31 0.73
C ASP A 28 -4.75 -11.48 0.09
N ILE A 29 -4.68 -11.52 -1.24
CA ILE A 29 -3.85 -12.47 -1.98
C ILE A 29 -2.88 -11.65 -2.80
N GLN A 30 -1.59 -11.86 -2.54
CA GLN A 30 -0.55 -11.15 -3.25
C GLN A 30 0.10 -12.06 -4.28
N TYR A 31 0.21 -11.60 -5.53
CA TYR A 31 0.95 -12.28 -6.59
C TYR A 31 2.22 -11.52 -6.94
N TYR A 32 3.34 -12.23 -7.02
CA TYR A 32 4.64 -11.67 -7.40
C TYR A 32 5.20 -12.42 -8.61
N PRO A 33 5.11 -11.84 -9.83
CA PRO A 33 5.37 -12.55 -11.07
C PRO A 33 6.83 -12.93 -11.27
N ASP A 34 7.79 -12.10 -10.82
CA ASP A 34 9.22 -12.38 -11.05
C ASP A 34 9.69 -13.64 -10.32
N GLU A 35 9.07 -13.95 -9.18
CA GLU A 35 9.36 -15.15 -8.38
C GLU A 35 8.37 -16.29 -8.65
N ASP A 36 7.31 -16.00 -9.41
CA ASP A 36 6.20 -16.90 -9.72
C ASP A 36 5.55 -17.49 -8.46
N VAL A 37 5.17 -16.59 -7.54
CA VAL A 37 4.59 -16.95 -6.23
C VAL A 37 3.33 -16.20 -5.85
N TYR A 38 2.52 -16.84 -5.03
CA TYR A 38 1.37 -16.27 -4.34
C TYR A 38 1.59 -16.31 -2.83
N LEU A 39 1.37 -15.18 -2.16
CA LEU A 39 1.26 -15.11 -0.71
C LEU A 39 -0.22 -15.13 -0.30
N VAL A 40 -0.58 -16.06 0.58
CA VAL A 40 -1.96 -16.29 1.02
C VAL A 40 -1.99 -16.52 2.52
N ILE A 41 -2.81 -15.75 3.24
CA ILE A 41 -3.08 -15.97 4.66
C ILE A 41 -4.22 -16.98 4.79
N ASN A 42 -4.11 -17.92 5.74
CA ASN A 42 -5.15 -18.93 5.96
C ASN A 42 -6.42 -18.39 6.64
N ASP A 43 -7.46 -19.22 6.71
CA ASP A 43 -8.76 -18.90 7.30
C ASP A 43 -8.68 -18.51 8.79
N ASP A 44 -7.75 -19.10 9.54
CA ASP A 44 -7.51 -18.76 10.95
C ASP A 44 -6.63 -17.51 11.12
N LEU A 45 -6.20 -16.91 10.00
CA LEU A 45 -5.46 -15.66 9.94
C LEU A 45 -4.11 -15.67 10.67
N ASN A 46 -3.52 -16.84 10.89
CA ASN A 46 -2.33 -17.03 11.73
C ASN A 46 -1.18 -17.75 11.02
N ILE A 47 -1.38 -18.19 9.77
CA ILE A 47 -0.38 -18.82 8.93
C ILE A 47 -0.37 -18.12 7.58
N LEU A 48 0.83 -17.70 7.15
CA LEU A 48 1.11 -17.24 5.81
C LEU A 48 1.67 -18.39 4.98
N TYR A 49 1.07 -18.66 3.83
CA TYR A 49 1.54 -19.62 2.84
C TYR A 49 2.17 -18.90 1.65
N CYS A 50 3.30 -19.42 1.18
CA CYS A 50 3.87 -19.08 -0.12
C CYS A 50 3.68 -20.25 -1.07
N TYR A 51 2.88 -20.04 -2.11
CA TYR A 51 2.64 -21.02 -3.17
C TYR A 51 3.43 -20.66 -4.42
N ASN A 52 3.88 -21.63 -5.20
CA ASN A 52 4.27 -21.39 -6.59
C ASN A 52 3.02 -21.33 -7.50
N SER A 53 3.17 -20.97 -8.78
CA SER A 53 2.04 -20.97 -9.74
C SER A 53 1.40 -22.33 -10.01
N SER A 54 2.10 -23.42 -9.71
CA SER A 54 1.57 -24.78 -9.80
C SER A 54 0.67 -25.14 -8.61
N GLY A 55 0.64 -24.31 -7.57
CA GLY A 55 -0.12 -24.52 -6.34
C GLY A 55 0.64 -25.31 -5.26
N ASP A 56 1.93 -25.60 -5.44
CA ASP A 56 2.74 -26.23 -4.40
C ASP A 56 3.18 -25.20 -3.36
N VAL A 57 3.11 -25.57 -2.09
CA VAL A 57 3.64 -24.76 -0.99
C VAL A 57 5.17 -24.76 -1.04
N ARG A 58 5.78 -23.59 -1.21
CA ARG A 58 7.24 -23.39 -1.09
C ARG A 58 7.67 -23.36 0.37
N TRP A 59 6.95 -22.59 1.19
CA TRP A 59 7.16 -22.48 2.62
C TRP A 59 5.91 -21.92 3.30
N THR A 60 5.87 -22.06 4.62
CA THR A 60 4.85 -21.45 5.48
C THR A 60 5.53 -20.65 6.57
N TYR A 61 4.91 -19.54 6.95
CA TYR A 61 5.32 -18.75 8.10
C TYR A 61 4.17 -18.70 9.11
N THR A 62 4.51 -18.97 10.36
CA THR A 62 3.66 -18.76 11.52
C THR A 62 4.42 -17.86 12.46
N ALA A 63 3.78 -16.84 13.02
CA ALA A 63 4.40 -16.03 14.06
C ALA A 63 4.51 -16.91 15.33
N VAL A 64 5.63 -17.60 15.51
CA VAL A 64 5.86 -18.48 16.66
C VAL A 64 7.16 -18.10 17.35
N GLU A 65 7.01 -17.34 18.43
CA GLU A 65 7.71 -17.52 19.72
C GLU A 65 7.10 -16.63 20.83
N ILE A 66 5.79 -16.32 20.75
CA ILE A 66 5.15 -15.43 21.74
C ILE A 66 4.57 -16.28 22.87
N ILE A 67 5.03 -16.07 24.09
CA ILE A 67 4.73 -16.82 25.33
C ILE A 67 3.25 -16.72 25.77
N ASN A 68 2.35 -16.18 24.94
CA ASN A 68 0.96 -15.95 25.29
C ASN A 68 0.03 -16.36 24.12
N PRO A 69 -0.91 -17.30 24.31
CA PRO A 69 -1.81 -17.80 23.26
C PRO A 69 -2.92 -16.81 22.89
N ARG A 70 -2.61 -15.51 22.77
CA ARG A 70 -3.55 -14.60 22.12
C ARG A 70 -3.71 -15.05 20.66
N SER A 71 -4.92 -14.92 20.15
CA SER A 71 -5.19 -15.04 18.71
C SER A 71 -4.15 -14.23 17.95
N ILE A 72 -3.53 -14.82 16.93
CA ILE A 72 -2.64 -14.11 16.03
C ILE A 72 -3.45 -13.85 14.78
N HIS A 73 -3.57 -12.58 14.40
CA HIS A 73 -4.30 -12.16 13.21
C HIS A 73 -3.35 -11.38 12.29
N PHE A 74 -2.96 -12.02 11.19
CA PHE A 74 -2.34 -11.42 10.01
C PHE A 74 -3.44 -10.84 9.14
N ASN A 75 -3.43 -9.53 8.92
CA ASN A 75 -4.40 -8.89 8.02
C ASN A 75 -3.81 -8.48 6.68
N HIS A 76 -2.49 -8.42 6.56
CA HIS A 76 -1.83 -8.13 5.30
C HIS A 76 -0.43 -8.75 5.27
N ALA A 77 -0.02 -9.24 4.10
CA ALA A 77 1.32 -9.74 3.85
C ALA A 77 1.79 -9.27 2.47
N GLN A 78 3.00 -8.73 2.44
CA GLN A 78 3.56 -8.08 1.28
C GLN A 78 4.97 -8.54 0.98
N LEU A 79 5.17 -9.15 -0.17
CA LEU A 79 6.46 -9.39 -0.80
C LEU A 79 6.91 -8.12 -1.51
N ALA A 80 8.05 -7.58 -1.09
CA ALA A 80 8.67 -6.41 -1.72
C ALA A 80 10.19 -6.49 -1.62
N ARG A 81 10.89 -5.81 -2.54
CA ARG A 81 12.33 -5.56 -2.41
C ARG A 81 12.54 -4.37 -1.49
N ASP A 82 13.39 -4.53 -0.48
CA ASP A 82 13.80 -3.43 0.38
C ASP A 82 14.83 -2.53 -0.30
N ASP A 83 15.27 -1.47 0.39
CA ASP A 83 16.25 -0.52 -0.14
C ASP A 83 17.64 -1.10 -0.43
N ASN A 84 17.94 -2.28 0.12
CA ASN A 84 19.18 -3.01 -0.18
C ASN A 84 19.01 -3.96 -1.39
N GLY A 85 17.81 -4.01 -1.98
CA GLY A 85 17.43 -4.92 -3.05
C GLY A 85 17.11 -6.34 -2.57
N GLU A 86 17.07 -6.57 -1.25
CA GLU A 86 16.73 -7.86 -0.67
C GLU A 86 15.22 -8.08 -0.74
N LEU A 87 14.83 -9.25 -1.22
CA LEU A 87 13.43 -9.63 -1.29
C LEU A 87 12.97 -10.12 0.09
N ALA A 88 11.96 -9.46 0.65
CA ALA A 88 11.44 -9.72 1.98
C ALA A 88 9.92 -9.71 2.00
N VAL A 89 9.35 -10.38 3.00
CA VAL A 89 7.92 -10.37 3.28
C VAL A 89 7.68 -9.48 4.49
N PHE A 90 6.86 -8.45 4.33
CA PHE A 90 6.37 -7.59 5.39
C PHE A 90 4.97 -8.04 5.80
N ILE A 91 4.77 -8.34 7.08
CA ILE A 91 3.52 -8.89 7.59
C ILE A 91 2.96 -7.91 8.62
N SER A 92 1.71 -7.49 8.40
CA SER A 92 0.95 -6.73 9.39
C SER A 92 0.32 -7.70 10.39
N VAL A 93 0.83 -7.70 11.61
CA VAL A 93 0.38 -8.56 12.71
C VAL A 93 -0.51 -7.72 13.63
N ARG A 94 -1.80 -7.76 13.35
CA ARG A 94 -2.82 -6.90 13.95
C ARG A 94 -2.88 -7.02 15.47
N ASP A 95 -3.12 -8.22 15.97
CA ASP A 95 -3.33 -8.48 17.41
C ASP A 95 -2.05 -8.30 18.25
N TYR A 96 -0.92 -8.09 17.59
CA TYR A 96 0.37 -7.83 18.22
C TYR A 96 0.84 -6.38 18.11
N ASP A 97 0.03 -5.51 17.50
CA ASP A 97 0.38 -4.11 17.23
C ASP A 97 1.76 -3.99 16.57
N ALA A 98 2.04 -4.86 15.58
CA ALA A 98 3.39 -5.01 15.04
C ALA A 98 3.44 -5.26 13.52
N ILE A 99 4.57 -4.88 12.93
CA ILE A 99 4.98 -5.29 11.59
C ILE A 99 6.16 -6.24 11.72
N GLN A 100 6.15 -7.35 10.98
CA GLN A 100 7.28 -8.27 10.92
C GLN A 100 7.91 -8.25 9.53
N LYS A 101 9.23 -8.21 9.45
CA LYS A 101 9.98 -8.48 8.22
C LYS A 101 10.51 -9.90 8.27
N VAL A 102 10.20 -10.70 7.26
CA VAL A 102 10.57 -12.10 7.14
C VAL A 102 11.39 -12.29 5.87
N ASN A 103 12.46 -13.09 5.96
CA ASN A 103 13.26 -13.43 4.80
C ASN A 103 12.45 -14.32 3.85
N PHE A 104 12.38 -13.93 2.57
CA PHE A 104 11.58 -14.65 1.58
C PHE A 104 12.10 -16.07 1.29
N SER A 105 13.40 -16.32 1.39
CA SER A 105 14.00 -17.59 0.97
C SER A 105 13.82 -18.72 1.98
N ASP A 106 13.86 -18.40 3.28
CA ASP A 106 13.85 -19.39 4.36
C ASP A 106 12.77 -19.16 5.43
N ALA A 107 11.90 -18.17 5.23
CA ALA A 107 10.84 -17.78 6.17
C ALA A 107 11.35 -17.40 7.58
N ARG A 108 12.64 -17.04 7.72
CA ARG A 108 13.20 -16.59 9.00
C ARG A 108 12.77 -15.17 9.32
N LEU A 109 12.30 -14.93 10.55
CA LEU A 109 12.06 -13.58 11.07
C LEU A 109 13.37 -12.77 11.06
N ILE A 110 13.34 -11.60 10.43
CA ILE A 110 14.47 -10.66 10.38
C ILE A 110 14.34 -9.64 11.52
N TRP A 111 13.17 -9.03 11.66
CA TRP A 111 12.87 -8.14 12.78
C TRP A 111 11.37 -7.96 13.01
N THR A 112 11.03 -7.46 14.21
CA THR A 112 9.69 -6.98 14.57
C THR A 112 9.71 -5.50 14.91
N LEU A 113 8.80 -4.72 14.33
CA LEU A 113 8.56 -3.30 14.59
C LEU A 113 7.24 -3.14 15.34
N GLY A 114 7.28 -2.62 16.57
CA GLY A 114 6.10 -2.52 17.45
C GLY A 114 5.84 -3.80 18.26
N GLY A 115 4.79 -3.79 19.07
CA GLY A 115 4.44 -4.92 19.94
C GLY A 115 5.44 -5.20 21.09
N THR A 116 5.19 -6.30 21.82
CA THR A 116 6.01 -6.70 22.99
C THR A 116 7.39 -7.24 22.61
N ASP A 117 7.57 -7.73 21.38
CA ASP A 117 8.87 -8.19 20.86
C ASP A 117 9.50 -7.19 19.89
N GLY A 118 8.99 -5.95 19.85
CA GLY A 118 9.50 -4.92 18.96
C GLY A 118 10.95 -4.56 19.26
N GLU A 119 11.79 -4.51 18.23
CA GLU A 119 13.22 -4.18 18.37
C GLU A 119 13.50 -2.68 18.23
N PHE A 120 12.50 -1.89 17.88
CA PHE A 120 12.66 -0.51 17.48
C PHE A 120 12.16 0.47 18.54
N GLU A 121 12.90 1.54 18.75
CA GLU A 121 12.36 2.74 19.37
C GLU A 121 11.51 3.50 18.35
N ILE A 122 10.25 3.80 18.70
CA ILE A 122 9.31 4.45 17.77
C ILE A 122 8.92 5.82 18.32
N THR A 123 9.16 6.88 17.54
CA THR A 123 8.73 8.24 17.87
C THR A 123 7.41 8.54 17.15
N ASP A 124 6.35 8.92 17.88
CA ASP A 124 5.09 9.37 17.30
C ASP A 124 5.18 10.81 16.78
N ILE A 125 4.16 11.26 16.06
CA ILE A 125 4.15 12.59 15.41
C ILE A 125 4.25 13.75 16.42
N ASP A 126 3.82 13.53 17.67
CA ASP A 126 3.85 14.50 18.77
C ASP A 126 5.20 14.52 19.52
N GLY A 127 6.16 13.68 19.09
CA GLY A 127 7.47 13.52 19.71
C GLY A 127 7.50 12.54 20.88
N ARG A 128 6.39 11.87 21.21
CA ARG A 128 6.39 10.82 22.22
C ARG A 128 7.19 9.61 21.74
N VAL A 129 8.09 9.13 22.58
CA VAL A 129 8.94 7.98 22.30
C VAL A 129 8.39 6.72 22.96
N PHE A 130 8.31 5.64 22.19
CA PHE A 130 7.91 4.30 22.61
C PHE A 130 9.14 3.40 22.56
N SER A 131 9.58 2.92 23.72
CA SER A 131 10.77 2.09 23.82
C SER A 131 10.54 0.71 23.21
N ALA A 132 11.59 0.19 22.56
CA ALA A 132 11.64 -1.19 22.08
C ALA A 132 11.27 -2.20 23.19
N GLY A 133 10.53 -3.25 22.83
CA GLY A 133 10.12 -4.33 23.72
C GLY A 133 9.16 -3.94 24.85
N SER A 134 8.65 -2.70 24.85
CA SER A 134 7.75 -2.24 25.92
C SER A 134 6.33 -2.80 25.83
N GLY A 135 5.96 -3.36 24.67
CA GLY A 135 4.57 -3.70 24.38
C GLY A 135 3.68 -2.51 24.06
N HIS A 136 4.26 -1.31 24.00
CA HIS A 136 3.57 -0.09 23.62
C HIS A 136 4.18 0.44 22.33
N THR A 137 3.32 0.94 21.44
CA THR A 137 3.67 1.46 20.11
C THR A 137 2.67 2.56 19.76
N PRO A 138 3.02 3.55 18.91
CA PRO A 138 2.09 4.61 18.55
C PRO A 138 0.84 4.13 17.80
N PHE A 139 0.90 2.97 17.14
CA PHE A 139 -0.21 2.36 16.39
C PHE A 139 -0.74 1.11 17.07
N ASN A 140 -2.03 0.82 16.97
CA ASN A 140 -2.64 -0.34 17.62
C ASN A 140 -3.69 -1.00 16.74
N HIS A 141 -3.60 -2.32 16.64
CA HIS A 141 -4.40 -3.19 15.80
C HIS A 141 -4.47 -2.62 14.39
N GLN A 142 -3.34 -2.27 13.81
CA GLN A 142 -3.26 -1.65 12.49
C GLN A 142 -3.78 -2.60 11.39
N HIS A 143 -4.16 -2.02 10.24
CA HIS A 143 -4.44 -2.71 8.98
C HIS A 143 -3.52 -2.24 7.85
N ASN A 144 -3.34 -3.14 6.88
CA ASN A 144 -2.63 -2.91 5.62
C ASN A 144 -1.32 -2.16 5.81
N ALA A 145 -0.44 -2.70 6.66
CA ALA A 145 0.92 -2.19 6.72
C ALA A 145 1.66 -2.55 5.43
N GLU A 146 2.07 -1.52 4.69
CA GLU A 146 2.68 -1.64 3.38
C GLU A 146 4.01 -0.92 3.32
N TYR A 147 5.04 -1.62 2.87
CA TYR A 147 6.29 -1.04 2.45
C TYR A 147 6.11 -0.26 1.15
N ILE A 148 6.39 1.05 1.21
CA ILE A 148 6.24 1.99 0.09
C ILE A 148 7.61 2.52 -0.40
N GLY A 149 8.70 1.84 -0.03
CA GLY A 149 10.08 2.17 -0.41
C GLY A 149 10.78 3.17 0.52
N SER A 150 12.11 3.23 0.44
CA SER A 150 12.94 4.16 1.23
C SER A 150 12.74 4.03 2.75
N GLY A 151 12.60 2.80 3.24
CA GLY A 151 12.35 2.51 4.66
C GLY A 151 10.99 3.00 5.14
N ARG A 152 10.06 3.33 4.25
CA ARG A 152 8.75 3.86 4.63
C ARG A 152 7.68 2.81 4.59
N PHE A 153 6.75 2.94 5.55
CA PHE A 153 5.53 2.15 5.62
C PHE A 153 4.31 3.04 5.67
N ALA A 154 3.29 2.74 4.89
CA ALA A 154 1.95 3.28 5.07
C ALA A 154 1.07 2.26 5.78
N MET A 155 0.15 2.71 6.62
CA MET A 155 -0.82 1.83 7.28
C MET A 155 -2.04 2.61 7.77
N PHE A 156 -3.09 1.87 8.07
CA PHE A 156 -4.24 2.37 8.82
C PHE A 156 -4.15 1.93 10.29
N ASP A 157 -4.03 2.88 11.21
CA ASP A 157 -4.04 2.64 12.65
C ASP A 157 -5.47 2.70 13.18
N ASN A 158 -6.01 1.54 13.58
CA ASN A 158 -7.37 1.47 14.10
C ASN A 158 -7.49 2.09 15.50
N GLY A 159 -6.39 2.21 16.27
CA GLY A 159 -6.42 2.69 17.65
C GLY A 159 -7.20 1.79 18.62
N TYR A 160 -7.47 0.53 18.23
CA TYR A 160 -8.30 -0.37 19.02
C TYR A 160 -7.52 -0.99 20.17
N ASN A 161 -8.07 -0.91 21.39
CA ASN A 161 -7.50 -1.48 22.63
C ASN A 161 -6.01 -1.13 22.86
N GLY A 162 -5.61 0.03 22.37
CA GLY A 162 -4.23 0.43 22.21
C GLY A 162 -3.59 1.08 23.43
N SER A 163 -2.27 1.24 23.37
CA SER A 163 -1.50 1.99 24.36
C SER A 163 -1.76 3.50 24.32
N VAL A 164 -2.34 3.97 23.21
CA VAL A 164 -2.82 5.34 23.03
C VAL A 164 -4.28 5.29 22.60
N VAL A 165 -5.15 5.98 23.35
CA VAL A 165 -6.56 6.13 22.99
C VAL A 165 -6.70 7.31 22.05
N ARG A 166 -7.03 7.04 20.78
CA ARG A 166 -7.25 8.05 19.74
C ARG A 166 -8.31 7.57 18.74
N ASP A 167 -8.84 8.49 17.96
CA ASP A 167 -9.57 8.15 16.74
C ASP A 167 -8.64 7.42 15.76
N SER A 168 -9.23 6.58 14.91
CA SER A 168 -8.45 5.87 13.91
C SER A 168 -7.81 6.85 12.94
N ARG A 169 -6.65 6.50 12.39
CA ARG A 169 -5.87 7.39 11.54
C ARG A 169 -5.17 6.64 10.41
N MET A 170 -4.96 7.35 9.31
CA MET A 170 -3.95 6.98 8.33
C MET A 170 -2.60 7.48 8.83
N LEU A 171 -1.53 6.70 8.66
CA LEU A 171 -0.18 7.15 9.03
C LEU A 171 0.90 6.62 8.10
N ILE A 172 2.05 7.31 8.11
CA ILE A 172 3.28 6.89 7.43
C ILE A 172 4.43 6.86 8.43
N LEU A 173 5.09 5.71 8.52
CA LEU A 173 6.34 5.52 9.28
C LEU A 173 7.55 5.63 8.37
N THR A 174 8.66 6.15 8.90
CA THR A 174 10.01 5.90 8.39
C THR A 174 10.73 4.99 9.37
N VAL A 175 11.45 3.99 8.87
CA VAL A 175 12.17 2.96 9.63
C VAL A 175 13.64 2.97 9.23
N ASP A 176 14.51 3.08 10.23
CA ASP A 176 15.96 2.87 10.09
C ASP A 176 16.32 1.53 10.73
N GLU A 177 16.51 0.52 9.89
CA GLU A 177 16.86 -0.84 10.32
C GLU A 177 18.23 -0.92 11.00
N LYS A 178 19.16 0.00 10.69
CA LYS A 178 20.53 -0.01 11.22
C LYS A 178 20.57 0.52 12.63
N THR A 179 19.88 1.63 12.89
CA THR A 179 19.82 2.22 14.23
C THR A 179 18.68 1.65 15.08
N LYS A 180 17.79 0.85 14.47
CA LYS A 180 16.58 0.30 15.09
C LYS A 180 15.71 1.42 15.66
N THR A 181 15.50 2.45 14.84
CA THR A 181 14.60 3.56 15.14
C THR A 181 13.53 3.68 14.09
N ALA A 182 12.36 4.15 14.48
CA ALA A 182 11.27 4.46 13.58
C ALA A 182 10.57 5.75 14.02
N ALA A 183 9.92 6.43 13.08
CA ALA A 183 9.17 7.64 13.38
C ALA A 183 7.90 7.74 12.54
N VAL A 184 6.79 8.16 13.15
CA VAL A 184 5.60 8.61 12.43
C VAL A 184 5.96 9.96 11.80
N THR A 185 5.98 10.00 10.47
CA THR A 185 6.35 11.20 9.69
C THR A 185 5.16 11.92 9.10
N TRP A 186 4.01 11.27 9.08
CA TRP A 186 2.74 11.85 8.65
C TRP A 186 1.58 11.09 9.28
N GLU A 187 0.51 11.79 9.60
CA GLU A 187 -0.76 11.19 10.01
C GLU A 187 -1.96 12.02 9.55
N TRP A 188 -3.13 11.39 9.49
CA TRP A 188 -4.40 12.07 9.38
C TRP A 188 -5.48 11.34 10.18
N SER A 189 -6.10 12.05 11.13
CA SER A 189 -7.19 11.53 11.94
C SER A 189 -8.50 11.47 11.15
N THR A 190 -9.15 10.31 11.21
CA THR A 190 -10.49 10.11 10.64
C THR A 190 -11.59 10.82 11.41
N GLY A 191 -11.33 11.26 12.65
CA GLY A 191 -12.33 11.84 13.56
C GLY A 191 -13.38 10.84 14.06
N VAL A 192 -13.18 9.55 13.79
CA VAL A 192 -14.08 8.47 14.19
C VAL A 192 -13.28 7.25 14.66
N SER A 193 -13.93 6.36 15.41
CA SER A 193 -13.36 5.05 15.73
C SER A 193 -13.72 4.04 14.64
N SER A 194 -12.74 3.63 13.84
CA SER A 194 -12.81 2.49 12.94
C SER A 194 -12.02 1.34 13.54
N LYS A 195 -12.70 0.39 14.18
CA LYS A 195 -12.02 -0.66 14.97
C LYS A 195 -11.45 -1.79 14.12
N ILE A 196 -11.95 -1.98 12.92
CA ILE A 196 -11.62 -3.09 12.01
C ILE A 196 -11.48 -2.56 10.60
N PHE A 197 -10.66 -3.25 9.81
CA PHE A 197 -10.25 -2.88 8.45
C PHE A 197 -9.62 -1.49 8.37
N GLY A 198 -9.12 -1.14 7.20
CA GLY A 198 -8.71 0.23 6.90
C GLY A 198 -7.52 0.23 5.97
N ASP A 199 -7.39 1.34 5.25
CA ASP A 199 -6.38 1.44 4.20
C ASP A 199 -5.75 2.82 4.14
N CYS A 200 -4.49 2.88 3.68
CA CYS A 200 -3.67 4.08 3.65
C CYS A 200 -2.67 3.98 2.49
N ASP A 201 -3.01 4.62 1.37
CA ASP A 201 -2.32 4.42 0.10
C ASP A 201 -1.80 5.75 -0.43
N PRO A 202 -0.47 5.96 -0.45
CA PRO A 202 0.11 7.11 -1.11
C PRO A 202 -0.15 7.10 -2.61
N LEU A 203 -0.53 8.24 -3.18
CA LEU A 203 -0.82 8.40 -4.60
C LEU A 203 0.32 9.13 -5.32
N PRO A 204 0.45 8.96 -6.66
CA PRO A 204 1.40 9.73 -7.48
C PRO A 204 1.27 11.25 -7.35
N SER A 205 0.10 11.78 -6.98
CA SER A 205 -0.12 13.21 -6.72
C SER A 205 0.55 13.71 -5.43
N GLY A 206 1.02 12.80 -4.57
CA GLY A 206 1.46 13.07 -3.21
C GLY A 206 0.34 13.01 -2.17
N ASN A 207 -0.93 12.97 -2.59
CA ASN A 207 -2.06 12.76 -1.69
C ASN A 207 -2.09 11.33 -1.16
N ILE A 208 -2.88 11.11 -0.10
CA ILE A 208 -3.11 9.79 0.51
C ILE A 208 -4.57 9.42 0.29
N LEU A 209 -4.80 8.27 -0.35
CA LEU A 209 -6.10 7.63 -0.46
C LEU A 209 -6.30 6.71 0.75
N GLY A 210 -7.50 6.65 1.30
CA GLY A 210 -7.78 5.70 2.37
C GLY A 210 -9.25 5.35 2.48
N SER A 211 -9.51 4.31 3.26
CA SER A 211 -10.85 3.83 3.55
C SER A 211 -11.01 3.43 5.02
N PHE A 212 -12.21 3.65 5.57
CA PHE A 212 -12.52 3.34 6.97
C PHE A 212 -14.03 3.20 7.24
N TRP A 213 -14.38 2.61 8.41
CA TRP A 213 -15.77 2.34 8.83
C TRP A 213 -15.99 2.82 10.26
N PRO A 214 -16.81 3.86 10.47
CA PRO A 214 -17.23 4.25 11.80
C PRO A 214 -17.87 3.07 12.53
N SER A 215 -17.38 2.79 13.74
CA SER A 215 -17.94 1.77 14.64
C SER A 215 -19.34 2.15 15.14
N GLU A 216 -19.64 3.45 15.10
CA GLU A 216 -20.95 4.02 15.37
C GLU A 216 -21.28 4.98 14.22
N VAL A 217 -22.50 4.87 13.69
CA VAL A 217 -23.01 5.74 12.63
C VAL A 217 -24.15 6.59 13.19
N LEU A 218 -24.04 7.90 13.00
CA LEU A 218 -25.04 8.88 13.40
C LEU A 218 -26.04 9.13 12.27
N ASN A 219 -27.30 9.36 12.62
CA ASN A 219 -28.30 9.83 11.65
C ASN A 219 -28.01 11.28 11.24
N GLU A 220 -27.61 12.10 12.19
CA GLU A 220 -27.26 13.50 12.02
C GLU A 220 -26.02 13.80 12.88
N GLY A 221 -25.09 14.59 12.35
CA GLY A 221 -23.86 14.99 13.03
C GLY A 221 -23.20 16.16 12.33
N GLU A 222 -22.41 16.94 13.08
CA GLU A 222 -21.62 18.04 12.51
C GLU A 222 -20.50 17.50 11.59
N ASP A 223 -19.91 16.37 11.95
CA ASP A 223 -18.92 15.70 11.14
C ASP A 223 -19.60 14.69 10.19
N PRO A 224 -19.58 14.94 8.86
CA PRO A 224 -20.20 14.02 7.92
C PRO A 224 -19.56 12.63 7.95
N ARG A 225 -18.30 12.49 8.41
CA ARG A 225 -17.61 11.19 8.50
C ARG A 225 -18.28 10.22 9.47
N SER A 226 -18.99 10.74 10.47
CA SER A 226 -19.74 9.93 11.43
C SER A 226 -21.09 9.44 10.90
N MET A 227 -21.54 9.91 9.73
CA MET A 227 -22.90 9.65 9.24
C MET A 227 -22.98 8.56 8.15
N TYR A 228 -21.84 7.98 7.79
CA TYR A 228 -21.73 6.96 6.75
C TYR A 228 -21.22 5.65 7.32
N GLU A 229 -21.65 4.55 6.72
CA GLU A 229 -21.23 3.21 7.08
C GLU A 229 -19.79 2.93 6.59
N ALA A 230 -19.49 3.39 5.39
CA ALA A 230 -18.20 3.17 4.77
C ALA A 230 -17.75 4.47 4.10
N LEU A 231 -16.48 4.80 4.27
CA LEU A 231 -15.89 6.03 3.75
C LEU A 231 -14.66 5.72 2.92
N GLY A 232 -14.55 6.41 1.79
CA GLY A 232 -13.32 6.61 1.06
C GLY A 232 -12.94 8.08 1.08
N VAL A 233 -11.67 8.38 1.29
CA VAL A 233 -11.14 9.75 1.35
C VAL A 233 -9.86 9.88 0.55
N GLU A 234 -9.63 11.05 -0.04
CA GLU A 234 -8.29 11.47 -0.45
C GLU A 234 -7.91 12.72 0.33
N VAL A 235 -6.71 12.68 0.90
CA VAL A 235 -6.19 13.69 1.82
C VAL A 235 -4.89 14.24 1.26
N GLU A 236 -4.78 15.55 1.20
CA GLU A 236 -3.56 16.24 0.83
C GLU A 236 -2.46 16.04 1.90
N PRO A 237 -1.16 16.15 1.55
CA PRO A 237 -0.09 16.13 2.54
C PRO A 237 -0.26 17.15 3.68
N SER A 238 -0.94 18.26 3.39
CA SER A 238 -1.28 19.33 4.33
C SER A 238 -2.30 18.93 5.41
N GLY A 239 -3.00 17.80 5.22
CA GLY A 239 -4.10 17.34 6.06
C GLY A 239 -5.50 17.78 5.58
N ASN A 240 -5.58 18.57 4.50
CA ASN A 240 -6.86 18.95 3.91
C ASN A 240 -7.51 17.75 3.20
N LEU A 241 -8.83 17.66 3.29
CA LEU A 241 -9.60 16.68 2.53
C LEU A 241 -9.76 17.15 1.07
N ALA A 242 -9.19 16.42 0.12
CA ALA A 242 -9.32 16.69 -1.30
C ALA A 242 -10.70 16.21 -1.83
N TRP A 243 -11.13 15.03 -1.42
CA TRP A 243 -12.49 14.54 -1.62
C TRP A 243 -12.85 13.42 -0.63
N MET A 244 -14.15 13.13 -0.54
CA MET A 244 -14.70 12.04 0.26
C MET A 244 -15.91 11.44 -0.45
N VAL A 245 -16.03 10.12 -0.40
CA VAL A 245 -17.25 9.37 -0.70
C VAL A 245 -17.74 8.69 0.57
N GLY A 246 -19.03 8.81 0.85
CA GLY A 246 -19.68 8.14 1.97
C GLY A 246 -20.78 7.22 1.46
N ILE A 247 -20.79 5.98 1.95
CA ILE A 247 -21.82 5.00 1.63
C ILE A 247 -22.69 4.79 2.87
N ARG A 248 -24.01 4.81 2.67
CA ARG A 248 -25.00 4.51 3.71
C ARG A 248 -26.09 3.65 3.09
N GLY A 249 -26.27 2.45 3.62
CA GLY A 249 -27.30 1.52 3.16
C GLY A 249 -28.52 1.47 4.07
N THR A 250 -28.36 1.92 5.31
CA THR A 250 -29.35 1.72 6.37
C THR A 250 -29.81 3.04 6.95
N GLU A 251 -31.10 3.32 6.81
CA GLU A 251 -31.80 4.30 7.64
C GLU A 251 -32.35 3.56 8.85
N GLN A 252 -31.77 3.82 10.03
CA GLN A 252 -32.28 3.30 11.30
C GLN A 252 -33.14 4.39 11.97
N PRO A 253 -34.22 4.01 12.69
CA PRO A 253 -35.09 4.97 13.36
C PRO A 253 -34.39 5.67 14.54
N ASP A 254 -33.35 5.07 15.11
CA ASP A 254 -32.57 5.63 16.22
C ASP A 254 -31.58 6.69 15.72
N THR A 255 -31.28 7.69 16.56
CA THR A 255 -30.34 8.78 16.22
C THR A 255 -28.92 8.29 15.92
N LYS A 256 -28.58 7.06 16.30
CA LYS A 256 -27.31 6.39 16.03
C LYS A 256 -27.45 4.88 16.08
N TYR A 257 -26.53 4.16 15.44
CA TYR A 257 -26.41 2.70 15.59
C TYR A 257 -24.96 2.23 15.59
N VAL A 258 -24.68 1.20 16.39
CA VAL A 258 -23.37 0.57 16.51
C VAL A 258 -23.24 -0.53 15.47
N ARG A 259 -22.08 -0.62 14.82
CA ARG A 259 -21.82 -1.53 13.71
C ARG A 259 -20.76 -2.58 14.00
N PHE A 260 -20.06 -2.46 15.12
CA PHE A 260 -18.98 -3.37 15.49
C PHE A 260 -19.52 -4.60 16.23
N GLU A 261 -19.47 -5.76 15.59
CA GLU A 261 -19.79 -7.08 16.18
C GLU A 261 -18.55 -8.02 16.21
N GLY A 262 -17.37 -7.49 16.51
CA GLY A 262 -16.13 -8.26 16.61
C GLY A 262 -15.27 -8.18 15.35
N GLU A 263 -15.60 -8.92 14.29
CA GLU A 263 -14.68 -9.13 13.16
C GLU A 263 -15.15 -8.55 11.80
N ALA A 264 -16.44 -8.22 11.66
CA ALA A 264 -16.97 -7.58 10.45
C ALA A 264 -17.98 -6.48 10.81
N PRO A 265 -18.04 -5.36 10.06
CA PRO A 265 -19.01 -4.32 10.33
C PRO A 265 -20.39 -4.74 9.78
N VAL A 266 -21.46 -4.45 10.53
CA VAL A 266 -22.84 -4.70 10.06
C VAL A 266 -23.24 -3.66 9.02
N GLY A 267 -23.51 -4.04 7.78
CA GLY A 267 -23.91 -3.13 6.68
C GLY A 267 -22.85 -3.05 5.59
N TRP A 268 -22.66 -1.87 4.99
CA TRP A 268 -21.64 -1.66 3.96
C TRP A 268 -20.22 -1.67 4.54
N ALA A 269 -19.33 -2.42 3.88
CA ALA A 269 -17.90 -2.52 4.17
C ALA A 269 -17.10 -2.36 2.86
N MET A 270 -15.85 -1.92 2.93
CA MET A 270 -14.95 -1.81 1.77
C MET A 270 -13.51 -2.06 2.19
N TYR A 271 -12.99 -3.28 2.10
CA TYR A 271 -11.68 -3.58 2.69
C TYR A 271 -10.53 -2.61 2.27
N SER A 272 -10.50 -2.22 1.00
CA SER A 272 -9.54 -1.29 0.40
C SER A 272 -10.21 -0.48 -0.72
N ILE A 273 -9.62 0.65 -1.11
CA ILE A 273 -9.99 1.43 -2.29
C ILE A 273 -8.75 1.69 -3.11
N GLU A 274 -8.76 1.21 -4.35
CA GLU A 274 -7.62 1.33 -5.25
C GLU A 274 -7.85 2.37 -6.34
N ARG A 275 -6.75 2.97 -6.82
CA ARG A 275 -6.74 3.83 -8.01
C ARG A 275 -6.07 3.10 -9.16
N PHE A 276 -6.60 3.29 -10.36
CA PHE A 276 -6.01 2.80 -11.60
C PHE A 276 -5.99 3.93 -12.60
N TYR A 277 -4.88 4.09 -13.28
CA TYR A 277 -4.70 5.03 -14.36
C TYR A 277 -4.75 4.28 -15.68
N LEU A 278 -5.35 4.89 -16.69
CA LEU A 278 -5.46 4.25 -18.01
C LEU A 278 -4.14 4.29 -18.79
N GLU A 279 -3.24 5.18 -18.38
CA GLU A 279 -1.99 5.52 -19.05
C GLU A 279 -0.89 5.75 -18.00
N ILE A 280 0.37 5.55 -18.41
CA ILE A 280 1.57 5.83 -17.59
C ILE A 280 1.57 7.31 -17.22
N LEU A 281 1.79 7.59 -15.94
CA LEU A 281 1.85 8.95 -15.43
C LEU A 281 3.26 9.48 -15.52
N LEU A 282 3.39 10.69 -16.08
CA LEU A 282 4.62 11.46 -16.07
C LEU A 282 4.44 12.75 -15.29
N SER A 283 5.49 13.17 -14.59
CA SER A 283 5.57 14.48 -13.95
C SER A 283 6.96 15.10 -14.10
N ASP A 284 7.09 16.37 -13.72
CA ASP A 284 8.38 17.07 -13.61
C ASP A 284 9.23 17.00 -14.89
N LEU A 285 8.57 17.11 -16.05
CA LEU A 285 9.21 17.12 -17.36
C LEU A 285 10.08 18.38 -17.50
N SER A 286 11.38 18.22 -17.75
CA SER A 286 12.33 19.33 -17.84
C SER A 286 13.45 19.04 -18.82
N TYR A 287 14.03 20.11 -19.38
CA TYR A 287 15.22 20.07 -20.21
C TYR A 287 16.22 21.11 -19.74
N ASP A 288 17.46 20.69 -19.55
CA ASP A 288 18.58 21.56 -19.24
C ASP A 288 19.44 21.72 -20.50
N SER A 289 19.40 22.92 -21.08
CA SER A 289 20.14 23.27 -22.30
C SER A 289 21.66 23.31 -22.11
N GLU A 290 22.14 23.52 -20.89
CA GLU A 290 23.58 23.59 -20.59
C GLU A 290 24.14 22.17 -20.43
N SER A 291 23.49 21.33 -19.62
CA SER A 291 23.94 19.96 -19.40
C SER A 291 23.50 18.99 -20.51
N LYS A 292 22.55 19.42 -21.35
CA LYS A 292 21.92 18.63 -22.43
C LYS A 292 21.21 17.38 -21.89
N TYR A 293 20.55 17.50 -20.75
CA TYR A 293 19.73 16.42 -20.18
C TYR A 293 18.25 16.73 -20.26
N PHE A 294 17.49 15.72 -20.66
CA PHE A 294 16.05 15.70 -20.57
C PHE A 294 15.64 14.81 -19.39
N THR A 295 14.90 15.38 -18.44
CA THR A 295 14.53 14.70 -17.20
C THR A 295 13.03 14.65 -17.02
N PHE A 296 12.57 13.58 -16.37
CA PHE A 296 11.17 13.41 -16.00
C PHE A 296 11.03 12.41 -14.86
N ARG A 297 9.87 12.41 -14.23
CA ARG A 297 9.44 11.35 -13.32
C ARG A 297 8.36 10.52 -13.96
N VAL A 298 8.36 9.23 -13.65
CA VAL A 298 7.38 8.27 -14.15
C VAL A 298 6.89 7.39 -13.02
N TYR A 299 5.60 7.08 -13.07
CA TYR A 299 4.89 6.26 -12.10
C TYR A 299 4.12 5.17 -12.82
N ASN A 300 3.88 4.08 -12.10
CA ASN A 300 3.05 3.01 -12.60
C ASN A 300 1.58 3.44 -12.75
N THR A 301 0.85 2.77 -13.64
CA THR A 301 -0.58 2.94 -13.86
C THR A 301 -1.45 2.34 -12.76
N PHE A 302 -0.95 1.34 -12.04
CA PHE A 302 -1.62 0.78 -10.88
C PHE A 302 -0.61 0.41 -9.81
N ARG A 303 -1.10 0.24 -8.59
CA ARG A 303 -0.26 -0.15 -7.45
C ARG A 303 0.16 -1.60 -7.60
N GLN A 304 1.45 -1.82 -7.86
CA GLN A 304 2.04 -3.15 -7.99
C GLN A 304 3.30 -3.28 -7.13
N GLN A 305 3.76 -4.53 -6.97
CA GLN A 305 4.76 -4.93 -5.98
C GLN A 305 6.15 -5.18 -6.57
N TYR A 306 6.26 -5.15 -7.90
CA TYR A 306 7.47 -5.47 -8.65
C TYR A 306 7.87 -4.33 -9.57
N ASP A 307 9.13 -4.32 -9.99
CA ASP A 307 9.67 -3.36 -10.95
C ASP A 307 9.02 -3.59 -12.33
N LEU A 308 8.60 -2.50 -13.00
CA LEU A 308 8.06 -2.60 -14.35
C LEU A 308 9.13 -2.27 -15.39
N GLU A 309 9.54 -3.24 -16.19
CA GLU A 309 10.42 -3.01 -17.34
C GLU A 309 9.77 -2.02 -18.32
N THR A 310 10.49 -0.94 -18.60
CA THR A 310 9.96 0.23 -19.31
C THR A 310 10.99 0.78 -20.29
N SER A 311 10.51 1.28 -21.41
CA SER A 311 11.31 2.05 -22.36
C SER A 311 10.73 3.43 -22.57
N SER A 312 11.59 4.38 -22.93
CA SER A 312 11.20 5.67 -23.45
C SER A 312 11.88 5.96 -24.78
N VAL A 313 11.19 6.69 -25.64
CA VAL A 313 11.71 7.20 -26.91
C VAL A 313 11.49 8.71 -26.94
N LEU A 314 12.59 9.46 -26.94
CA LEU A 314 12.59 10.90 -27.14
C LEU A 314 12.92 11.19 -28.61
N THR A 315 12.00 11.84 -29.31
CA THR A 315 12.13 12.24 -30.70
C THR A 315 12.24 13.75 -30.80
N CYS A 316 13.32 14.27 -31.37
CA CYS A 316 13.54 15.69 -31.63
C CYS A 316 14.03 15.89 -33.05
N ALA A 317 13.35 16.74 -33.83
CA ALA A 317 13.71 17.04 -35.23
C ALA A 317 13.94 15.78 -36.11
N GLY A 318 13.19 14.70 -35.87
CA GLY A 318 13.30 13.43 -36.59
C GLY A 318 14.47 12.53 -36.17
N ARG A 319 15.22 12.89 -35.12
CA ARG A 319 16.21 12.03 -34.47
C ARG A 319 15.61 11.44 -33.20
N GLU A 320 15.99 10.22 -32.87
CA GLU A 320 15.44 9.47 -31.74
C GLU A 320 16.52 9.00 -30.78
N ILE A 321 16.22 9.02 -29.48
CA ILE A 321 16.98 8.32 -28.44
C ILE A 321 16.03 7.40 -27.71
N SER A 322 16.43 6.13 -27.60
CA SER A 322 15.76 5.15 -26.74
C SER A 322 16.50 5.02 -25.41
N HIS A 323 15.74 4.91 -24.32
CA HIS A 323 16.27 4.67 -22.98
C HIS A 323 15.46 3.57 -22.30
N TYR A 324 16.13 2.66 -21.59
CA TYR A 324 15.51 1.55 -20.87
C TYR A 324 15.72 1.72 -19.38
N PHE A 325 14.67 1.52 -18.60
CA PHE A 325 14.67 1.69 -17.15
C PHE A 325 13.54 0.86 -16.52
N LYS A 326 13.52 0.81 -15.19
CA LYS A 326 12.47 0.15 -14.42
C LYS A 326 11.63 1.19 -13.70
N ILE A 327 10.31 1.12 -13.81
CA ILE A 327 9.42 1.89 -12.94
C ILE A 327 9.35 1.16 -11.60
N LEU A 328 9.65 1.87 -10.52
CA LEU A 328 9.59 1.37 -9.16
C LEU A 328 8.15 0.99 -8.74
N PRO A 329 7.99 0.00 -7.85
CA PRO A 329 6.67 -0.44 -7.36
C PRO A 329 6.01 0.59 -6.42
N HIS A 330 4.77 0.34 -6.00
CA HIS A 330 4.04 1.17 -5.02
C HIS A 330 3.89 2.65 -5.40
N TRP A 331 3.74 2.95 -6.69
CA TRP A 331 3.70 4.33 -7.18
C TRP A 331 4.88 5.19 -6.71
N GLN A 332 6.03 4.56 -6.47
CA GLN A 332 7.26 5.29 -6.24
C GLN A 332 7.67 6.03 -7.52
N ALA A 333 8.05 7.29 -7.36
CA ALA A 333 8.54 8.08 -8.47
C ALA A 333 9.87 7.53 -8.98
N THR A 334 9.91 7.14 -10.25
CA THR A 334 11.16 6.81 -10.92
C THR A 334 11.69 8.03 -11.64
N SER A 335 12.86 8.52 -11.25
CA SER A 335 13.50 9.65 -11.93
C SER A 335 14.31 9.15 -13.13
N VAL A 336 14.01 9.68 -14.31
CA VAL A 336 14.67 9.33 -15.57
C VAL A 336 15.43 10.53 -16.11
N SER A 337 16.62 10.29 -16.63
CA SER A 337 17.48 11.31 -17.24
C SER A 337 18.08 10.80 -18.54
N ILE A 338 17.81 11.48 -19.64
CA ILE A 338 18.25 11.13 -20.99
C ILE A 338 19.31 12.14 -21.44
N ASP A 339 20.52 11.67 -21.77
CA ASP A 339 21.55 12.50 -22.41
C ASP A 339 21.16 12.78 -23.86
N THR A 340 20.91 14.04 -24.18
CA THR A 340 20.42 14.50 -25.48
C THR A 340 21.51 15.05 -26.40
N LYS A 341 22.80 14.92 -26.05
CA LYS A 341 23.91 15.47 -26.86
C LYS A 341 23.89 14.99 -28.32
N ILE A 342 23.39 13.79 -28.59
CA ILE A 342 23.29 13.24 -29.95
C ILE A 342 22.11 13.80 -30.76
N LEU A 343 21.13 14.43 -30.11
CA LEU A 343 19.99 15.05 -30.77
C LEU A 343 20.36 16.41 -31.37
N ASP A 344 21.44 17.05 -30.92
CA ASP A 344 21.88 18.37 -31.37
C ASP A 344 20.73 19.40 -31.29
N ILE A 345 20.08 19.44 -30.13
CA ILE A 345 18.99 20.37 -29.85
C ILE A 345 19.59 21.78 -29.80
N GLU A 346 19.45 22.52 -30.89
CA GLU A 346 19.85 23.92 -31.02
C GLU A 346 19.01 24.81 -30.10
N GLU A 347 19.50 26.02 -29.77
CA GLU A 347 18.80 27.01 -28.93
C GLU A 347 17.49 27.55 -29.54
N SER A 348 17.12 27.11 -30.75
CA SER A 348 15.85 27.46 -31.38
C SER A 348 14.78 26.42 -31.01
N ARG A 349 13.58 26.89 -30.68
CA ARG A 349 12.43 26.06 -30.29
C ARG A 349 12.28 24.86 -31.22
N GLN A 350 12.58 23.66 -30.71
CA GLN A 350 12.33 22.40 -31.41
C GLN A 350 11.18 21.68 -30.74
N ALA A 351 10.23 21.23 -31.56
CA ALA A 351 9.18 20.34 -31.10
C ALA A 351 9.80 18.95 -30.87
N CYS A 352 9.56 18.40 -29.69
CA CYS A 352 9.98 17.06 -29.33
C CYS A 352 8.80 16.24 -28.82
N THR A 353 8.84 14.94 -29.07
CA THR A 353 7.83 13.99 -28.59
C THR A 353 8.52 12.97 -27.69
N LEU A 354 7.94 12.75 -26.51
CA LEU A 354 8.32 11.68 -25.60
C LEU A 354 7.25 10.59 -25.63
N VAL A 355 7.68 9.36 -25.86
CA VAL A 355 6.83 8.18 -25.71
C VAL A 355 7.42 7.34 -24.57
N VAL A 356 6.58 6.89 -23.65
CA VAL A 356 6.95 5.94 -22.59
C VAL A 356 6.05 4.72 -22.71
N ALA A 357 6.64 3.53 -22.72
CA ALA A 357 5.94 2.28 -22.94
C ALA A 357 6.48 1.18 -22.01
N THR A 358 5.59 0.31 -21.54
CA THR A 358 5.95 -0.84 -20.72
C THR A 358 5.91 -2.12 -21.54
N ASP A 359 6.90 -2.99 -21.35
CA ASP A 359 7.08 -4.20 -22.17
C ASP A 359 6.23 -5.40 -21.67
N ASN A 360 5.58 -5.26 -20.52
CA ASN A 360 4.91 -6.38 -19.86
C ASN A 360 3.47 -6.54 -20.35
N ALA A 361 3.08 -7.78 -20.69
CA ALA A 361 1.79 -8.11 -21.31
C ALA A 361 0.57 -7.78 -20.41
N LEU A 362 0.77 -7.62 -19.10
CA LEU A 362 -0.28 -7.24 -18.16
C LEU A 362 -0.67 -5.75 -18.28
N ASP A 363 0.28 -4.88 -18.61
CA ASP A 363 0.03 -3.45 -18.75
C ASP A 363 -0.01 -3.02 -20.22
N GLY A 364 1.00 -3.35 -21.02
CA GLY A 364 1.08 -2.99 -22.45
C GLY A 364 0.69 -1.54 -22.74
N LYS A 365 0.89 -0.63 -21.79
CA LYS A 365 0.41 0.75 -21.83
C LYS A 365 1.49 1.63 -22.45
N THR A 366 1.02 2.60 -23.22
CA THR A 366 1.87 3.61 -23.84
C THR A 366 1.28 4.98 -23.56
N SER A 367 2.13 5.92 -23.15
CA SER A 367 1.75 7.33 -23.02
C SER A 367 2.53 8.17 -24.03
N HIS A 368 1.82 9.11 -24.67
CA HIS A 368 2.37 10.01 -25.68
C HIS A 368 2.34 11.46 -25.21
N PHE A 369 3.50 12.12 -25.23
CA PHE A 369 3.62 13.52 -24.83
C PHE A 369 4.27 14.33 -25.94
N ASN A 370 3.54 15.32 -26.44
CA ASN A 370 4.06 16.29 -27.40
C ASN A 370 4.46 17.55 -26.66
N MET A 371 5.76 17.86 -26.67
CA MET A 371 6.29 19.13 -26.20
C MET A 371 6.41 20.06 -27.39
N LEU A 372 5.55 21.08 -27.41
CA LEU A 372 5.54 22.07 -28.48
C LEU A 372 6.74 23.02 -28.41
N GLU A 373 7.35 23.20 -27.23
CA GLU A 373 8.49 24.11 -27.04
C GLU A 373 9.44 23.55 -25.95
N LEU A 374 10.66 23.20 -26.37
CA LEU A 374 11.84 23.04 -25.49
C LEU A 374 12.73 24.28 -25.59
#